data_AF-A0A1B6MF66-F1
#
_entry.id   AF-A0A1B6MF66-F1
#
_cell.length_a   1.000
_cell.length_b   1.000
_cell.length_c   1.000
_cell.angle_alpha   90.00
_cell.angle_beta   90.00
_cell.angle_gamma   90.00
#
_symmetry.space_group_name_H-M   'P 1'
#
loop_
_entity.id
_entity.type
_entity.pdbx_description
1 polymer ?
#
loop_
_entity_poly.entity_id
_entity_poly.type
_entity_poly.pdbx_seq_one_letter_code
_entity_poly.pdbx_strand_id
1 'polypeptide(L)'
;EVEDSIDDTWIVSGQSPAQQELIERHKATEPLFVEGSFRVWLRGTSVNYFILRADPDLTPKPEQDHDDISRLSLPLFEQPTEQQVARTTVVHEQEDSTIMAVCATGSSSRDSLLSWIRLLQRDNPRLGEVPVLFTLKSPIGTTEPLKEIEAEEHVPAVVTETTTDKQ
;
A
#
# COMPACT_ATOMS: atom_id res chain seq x y z
N GLU A 1 2.07 -1.23 19.00
CA GLU A 1 0.69 -0.76 19.26
C GLU A 1 0.50 0.60 18.60
N VAL A 2 -0.71 0.83 18.07
CA VAL A 2 -1.09 2.11 17.50
C VAL A 2 -1.70 2.94 18.63
N GLU A 3 -1.12 4.10 18.89
CA GLU A 3 -1.67 5.05 19.85
C GLU A 3 -2.96 5.63 19.24
N ASP A 4 -4.05 5.65 20.01
CA ASP A 4 -5.38 6.12 19.60
C ASP A 4 -6.09 5.32 18.48
N SER A 5 -5.89 3.99 18.41
CA SER A 5 -6.76 3.15 17.56
C SER A 5 -8.11 2.92 18.23
N ILE A 6 -9.18 3.26 17.51
CA ILE A 6 -10.57 3.00 17.94
C ILE A 6 -10.89 1.51 17.78
N ASP A 7 -10.36 0.89 16.71
CA ASP A 7 -10.53 -0.53 16.43
C ASP A 7 -9.39 -1.36 17.02
N ASP A 8 -9.73 -2.43 17.73
CA ASP A 8 -8.79 -3.50 18.03
C ASP A 8 -8.65 -4.41 16.81
N THR A 9 -7.70 -4.08 15.94
CA THR A 9 -7.45 -4.82 14.71
C THR A 9 -5.97 -4.89 14.40
N TRP A 10 -5.59 -5.92 13.64
CA TRP A 10 -4.25 -6.05 13.13
C TRP A 10 -4.10 -5.22 11.85
N ILE A 11 -2.95 -4.58 11.69
CA ILE A 11 -2.55 -3.83 10.50
C ILE A 11 -1.18 -4.34 10.09
N VAL A 12 -1.07 -4.79 8.85
CA VAL A 12 0.21 -5.15 8.23
C VAL A 12 0.49 -4.13 7.13
N SER A 13 1.59 -3.39 7.24
CA SER A 13 2.04 -2.42 6.24
C SER A 13 3.27 -2.93 5.49
N GLY A 14 3.34 -2.63 4.20
CA GLY A 14 4.51 -2.83 3.35
C GLY A 14 4.92 -1.52 2.69
N GLN A 15 6.20 -1.18 2.79
CA GLN A 15 6.80 -0.03 2.11
C GLN A 15 8.28 -0.31 1.83
N SER A 16 8.75 0.00 0.63
CA SER A 16 10.17 -0.08 0.26
C SER A 16 10.90 1.25 0.56
N PRO A 17 12.24 1.25 0.71
CA PRO A 17 13.00 2.49 0.87
C PRO A 17 12.81 3.47 -0.30
N ALA A 18 12.69 2.96 -1.53
CA ALA A 18 12.40 3.77 -2.71
C ALA A 18 11.04 4.47 -2.61
N GLN A 19 10.04 3.80 -2.04
CA GLN A 19 8.73 4.39 -1.78
C GLN A 19 8.76 5.49 -0.69
N GLN A 20 9.60 5.33 0.35
CA GLN A 20 9.79 6.38 1.36
C GLN A 20 10.37 7.65 0.72
N GLU A 21 11.37 7.48 -0.14
CA GLU A 21 11.97 8.57 -0.89
C GLU A 21 10.95 9.27 -1.82
N LEU A 22 10.04 8.50 -2.44
CA LEU A 22 8.95 9.08 -3.22
C LEU A 22 8.02 9.95 -2.36
N ILE A 23 7.65 9.49 -1.16
CA ILE A 23 6.82 10.29 -0.22
C ILE A 23 7.56 11.56 0.22
N GLU A 24 8.87 11.46 0.49
CA GLU A 24 9.66 12.61 0.92
C GLU A 24 9.75 13.70 -0.16
N ARG A 25 9.84 13.28 -1.43
CA ARG A 25 9.90 14.18 -2.59
C ARG A 25 8.53 14.70 -3.02
N HIS A 26 7.45 14.06 -2.58
CA HIS A 26 6.08 14.40 -2.95
C HIS A 26 5.72 15.84 -2.54
N LYS A 27 4.94 16.53 -3.38
CA LYS A 27 4.52 17.91 -3.10
C LYS A 27 3.36 17.91 -2.13
N ALA A 28 3.45 18.70 -1.06
CA ALA A 28 2.36 18.87 -0.09
C ALA A 28 1.07 19.44 -0.70
N THR A 29 1.14 20.07 -1.86
CA THR A 29 -0.03 20.60 -2.59
C THR A 29 -0.86 19.51 -3.28
N GLU A 30 -0.27 18.34 -3.52
CA GLU A 30 -0.91 17.24 -4.25
C GLU A 30 -1.38 16.18 -3.25
N PRO A 31 -2.69 15.83 -3.22
CA PRO A 31 -3.19 14.86 -2.26
C PRO A 31 -2.74 13.43 -2.59
N LEU A 32 -2.67 12.61 -1.54
CA LEU A 32 -2.53 11.16 -1.67
C LEU A 32 -3.88 10.48 -1.47
N PHE A 33 -4.07 9.35 -2.13
CA PHE A 33 -5.33 8.62 -2.13
C PHE A 33 -5.14 7.26 -1.48
N VAL A 34 -5.94 6.94 -0.47
CA VAL A 34 -6.06 5.59 0.06
C VAL A 34 -7.13 4.88 -0.75
N GLU A 35 -6.73 3.87 -1.51
CA GLU A 35 -7.62 3.10 -2.36
C GLU A 35 -7.79 1.65 -1.89
N GLY A 36 -8.99 1.13 -2.10
CA GLY A 36 -9.43 -0.22 -1.75
C GLY A 36 -10.95 -0.25 -1.56
N SER A 37 -11.55 -1.31 -1.01
CA SER A 37 -10.90 -2.56 -0.57
C SER A 37 -10.64 -3.50 -1.74
N PHE A 38 -9.39 -3.94 -1.92
CA PHE A 38 -9.04 -4.94 -2.94
C PHE A 38 -8.94 -6.32 -2.30
N ARG A 39 -9.63 -7.32 -2.85
CA ARG A 39 -9.63 -8.67 -2.29
C ARG A 39 -8.54 -9.53 -2.90
N VAL A 40 -7.72 -10.15 -2.05
CA VAL A 40 -6.77 -11.19 -2.42
C VAL A 40 -7.15 -12.52 -1.76
N TRP A 41 -7.11 -13.61 -2.52
CA TRP A 41 -7.39 -14.96 -2.01
C TRP A 41 -6.10 -15.71 -1.74
N LEU A 42 -5.93 -16.19 -0.52
CA LEU A 42 -4.83 -17.03 -0.07
C LEU A 42 -5.42 -18.38 0.37
N ARG A 43 -5.30 -19.36 -0.52
CA ARG A 43 -5.90 -20.69 -0.36
C ARG A 43 -7.42 -20.60 -0.16
N GLY A 44 -7.92 -20.93 1.03
CA GLY A 44 -9.35 -20.90 1.38
C GLY A 44 -9.81 -19.62 2.08
N THR A 45 -8.92 -18.64 2.24
CA THR A 45 -9.21 -17.40 2.98
C THR A 45 -8.99 -16.19 2.07
N SER A 46 -9.79 -15.14 2.23
CA SER A 46 -9.59 -13.88 1.52
C SER A 46 -9.21 -12.78 2.50
N VAL A 47 -8.31 -11.88 2.08
CA VAL A 47 -7.91 -10.70 2.82
C VAL A 47 -8.13 -9.48 1.94
N ASN A 48 -8.55 -8.37 2.54
CA ASN A 48 -8.62 -7.10 1.83
C ASN A 48 -7.32 -6.33 2.05
N TYR A 49 -6.78 -5.77 0.97
CA TYR A 49 -5.64 -4.88 1.01
C TYR A 49 -6.01 -3.50 0.43
N PHE A 50 -5.21 -2.53 0.80
CA PHE A 50 -5.34 -1.12 0.44
C PHE A 50 -4.00 -0.59 -0.02
N ILE A 51 -4.02 0.40 -0.90
CA ILE A 51 -2.82 1.05 -1.41
C ILE A 51 -2.89 2.55 -1.14
N LEU A 52 -1.73 3.15 -0.88
CA LEU A 52 -1.55 4.60 -0.87
C LEU A 52 -1.02 4.99 -2.24
N ARG A 53 -1.81 5.78 -2.96
CA ARG A 53 -1.56 6.15 -4.35
C ARG A 53 -1.35 7.66 -4.47
N ALA A 54 -0.39 8.05 -5.32
CA ALA A 54 -0.29 9.41 -5.83
C ALA A 54 -0.68 9.44 -7.31
N ASP A 55 -1.04 10.63 -7.80
CA ASP A 55 -1.22 10.84 -9.23
C ASP A 55 0.10 10.63 -9.99
N PRO A 56 0.04 10.23 -11.27
CA PRO A 56 1.24 9.88 -12.02
C PRO A 56 2.13 11.11 -12.22
N ASP A 57 3.44 10.91 -12.08
CA ASP A 57 4.42 11.93 -12.44
C ASP A 57 4.47 12.04 -13.97
N LEU A 58 3.89 13.12 -14.50
CA LEU A 58 3.84 13.43 -15.93
C LEU A 58 5.15 13.99 -16.48
N THR A 59 6.21 14.06 -15.66
CA THR A 59 7.52 14.47 -16.16
C THR A 59 8.01 13.46 -17.22
N PRO A 60 8.45 13.93 -18.40
CA PRO A 60 8.92 13.05 -19.46
C PRO A 60 10.14 12.27 -18.98
N LYS A 61 9.96 10.96 -18.85
CA LYS A 61 11.00 10.02 -18.43
C LYS A 61 11.79 9.59 -19.67
N PRO A 62 13.13 9.51 -19.61
CA PRO A 62 13.89 8.91 -20.70
C PRO A 62 13.51 7.44 -20.82
N GLU A 63 13.10 6.98 -22.01
CA GLU A 63 12.96 5.55 -22.29
C GLU A 63 14.35 4.90 -22.18
N GLN A 64 14.58 4.11 -21.13
CA GLN A 64 15.74 3.25 -21.01
C GLN A 64 15.31 1.82 -21.27
N ASP A 65 15.75 1.26 -22.40
CA ASP A 65 15.70 -0.17 -22.65
C ASP A 65 16.80 -0.83 -21.81
N HIS A 66 16.41 -1.50 -20.73
CA HIS A 66 17.36 -2.17 -19.83
C HIS A 66 18.04 -3.39 -20.45
N ASP A 67 17.48 -3.92 -21.55
CA ASP A 67 18.03 -5.06 -22.28
C ASP A 67 18.88 -4.63 -23.51
N ASP A 68 18.95 -3.32 -23.81
CA ASP A 68 19.76 -2.79 -24.91
C ASP A 68 21.26 -2.73 -24.55
N ILE A 69 21.97 -3.79 -24.94
CA ILE A 69 23.44 -3.89 -24.79
C ILE A 69 24.23 -3.12 -25.85
N SER A 70 23.57 -2.43 -26.80
CA SER A 70 24.27 -1.69 -27.85
C SER A 70 24.99 -0.44 -27.32
N ARG A 71 24.62 0.03 -26.12
CA ARG A 71 25.21 1.18 -25.41
C ARG A 71 25.70 0.82 -24.02
N LEU A 72 26.62 -0.14 -23.92
CA LEU A 72 27.32 -0.41 -22.67
C LEU A 72 28.20 0.79 -22.29
N SER A 73 27.72 1.59 -21.34
CA SER A 73 28.46 2.74 -20.82
C SER A 73 29.70 2.25 -20.07
N LEU A 74 30.88 2.62 -20.59
CA LEU A 74 32.16 2.41 -19.91
C LEU A 74 32.49 3.69 -19.14
N PRO A 75 32.32 3.73 -17.80
CA PRO A 75 32.43 4.97 -17.01
C PRO A 75 33.82 5.62 -17.05
N LEU A 76 34.83 4.93 -17.60
CA LEU A 76 36.18 5.47 -17.78
C LEU A 76 36.35 6.29 -19.08
N PHE A 77 35.46 6.15 -20.07
CA PHE A 77 35.65 6.70 -21.41
C PHE A 77 34.51 7.63 -21.89
N GLU A 78 33.47 7.83 -21.08
CA GLU A 78 32.27 8.57 -21.48
C GLU A 78 32.09 9.86 -20.68
N GLN A 79 31.81 10.97 -21.37
CA GLN A 79 31.44 12.22 -20.71
C GLN A 79 29.97 12.15 -20.26
N PRO A 80 29.62 12.62 -19.05
CA PRO A 80 28.24 12.62 -18.59
C PRO A 80 27.35 13.41 -19.56
N THR A 81 26.42 12.73 -20.22
CA THR A 81 25.43 13.36 -21.12
C THR A 81 24.26 13.88 -20.28
N GLU A 82 23.58 14.95 -20.70
CA GLU A 82 22.41 15.50 -19.97
C GLU A 82 21.31 14.46 -19.69
N GLN A 83 21.19 13.43 -20.55
CA GLN A 83 20.29 12.29 -20.36
C GLN A 83 20.67 11.39 -19.16
N GLN A 84 21.93 11.39 -18.70
CA GLN A 84 22.35 10.73 -17.45
C GLN A 84 22.00 11.53 -16.19
N VAL A 85 21.58 12.79 -16.33
CA VAL A 85 21.05 13.62 -15.24
C VAL A 85 19.53 13.43 -15.08
N ALA A 86 18.88 12.77 -16.04
CA ALA A 86 17.46 12.46 -15.95
C ALA A 86 17.21 11.42 -14.84
N ARG A 87 16.14 11.64 -14.06
CA ARG A 87 15.77 10.78 -12.93
C ARG A 87 15.57 9.34 -13.42
N THR A 88 16.25 8.41 -12.77
CA THR A 88 15.90 6.99 -12.86
C THR A 88 14.53 6.78 -12.26
N THR A 89 13.64 6.18 -13.03
CA THR A 89 12.29 5.83 -12.60
C THR A 89 12.36 4.67 -11.63
N VAL A 90 11.63 4.76 -10.52
CA VAL A 90 11.48 3.60 -9.64
C VAL A 90 10.31 2.76 -10.12
N VAL A 91 10.37 1.45 -9.90
CA VAL A 91 9.33 0.48 -10.34
C VAL A 91 7.93 0.79 -9.82
N HIS A 92 7.83 1.64 -8.79
CA HIS A 92 6.58 2.05 -8.16
C HIS A 92 5.91 3.25 -8.86
N GLU A 93 6.63 3.99 -9.72
CA GLU A 93 6.09 5.09 -10.53
C GLU A 93 5.58 4.53 -11.87
N GLN A 94 4.30 4.15 -11.91
CA GLN A 94 3.65 3.61 -13.10
C GLN A 94 3.05 4.75 -13.97
N GLU A 95 2.63 4.42 -15.19
CA GLU A 95 2.06 5.40 -16.13
C GLU A 95 0.70 5.94 -15.67
N ASP A 96 -0.08 5.11 -15.01
CA ASP A 96 -1.40 5.44 -14.49
C ASP A 96 -1.33 6.07 -13.09
N SER A 97 -0.40 5.60 -12.25
CA SER A 97 -0.25 6.11 -10.88
C SER A 97 1.07 5.71 -10.20
N THR A 98 1.37 6.36 -9.07
CA THR A 98 2.53 5.99 -8.25
C THR A 98 2.07 5.32 -6.95
N ILE A 99 2.53 4.09 -6.71
CA ILE A 99 2.20 3.32 -5.50
C ILE A 99 3.20 3.64 -4.39
N MET A 100 2.75 4.34 -3.36
CA MET A 100 3.58 4.82 -2.25
C MET A 100 3.67 3.84 -1.08
N ALA A 101 2.62 3.07 -0.82
CA ALA A 101 2.61 2.05 0.24
C ALA A 101 1.44 1.08 0.03
N VAL A 102 1.48 -0.06 0.71
CA VAL A 102 0.40 -1.05 0.73
C VAL A 102 0.13 -1.49 2.17
N CYS A 103 -1.13 -1.81 2.49
CA CYS A 103 -1.46 -2.45 3.75
C CYS A 103 -2.59 -3.45 3.63
N ALA A 104 -2.73 -4.29 4.65
CA ALA A 104 -3.91 -5.09 4.91
C ALA A 104 -4.34 -4.88 6.36
N THR A 105 -5.65 -4.80 6.60
CA THR A 105 -6.22 -4.62 7.95
C THR A 105 -7.31 -5.65 8.21
N GLY A 106 -7.46 -6.05 9.48
CA GLY A 106 -8.45 -7.03 9.89
C GLY A 106 -9.90 -6.52 9.79
N SER A 107 -10.17 -5.27 10.17
CA SER A 107 -11.53 -4.70 10.14
C SER A 107 -11.90 -4.08 8.79
N SER A 108 -10.90 -3.70 7.96
CA SER A 108 -11.12 -2.93 6.73
C SER A 108 -11.92 -1.64 6.93
N SER A 109 -11.96 -1.10 8.16
CA SER A 109 -12.71 0.11 8.52
C SER A 109 -11.92 1.36 8.16
N ARG A 110 -12.61 2.51 8.13
CA ARG A 110 -11.96 3.82 7.95
C ARG A 110 -10.96 4.12 9.07
N ASP A 111 -11.27 3.76 10.31
CA ASP A 111 -10.41 4.03 11.46
C ASP A 111 -9.15 3.15 11.46
N SER A 112 -9.25 1.92 10.95
CA SER A 112 -8.08 1.06 10.73
C SER A 112 -7.13 1.64 9.68
N LEU A 113 -7.66 2.26 8.62
CA LEU A 113 -6.85 2.89 7.58
C LEU A 113 -6.24 4.22 8.06
N LEU A 114 -6.96 4.99 8.87
CA LEU A 114 -6.40 6.20 9.50
C LEU A 114 -5.26 5.82 10.45
N SER A 115 -5.45 4.75 11.23
CA SER A 115 -4.43 4.16 12.10
C SER A 115 -3.19 3.72 11.29
N TRP A 116 -3.41 3.12 10.11
CA TRP A 116 -2.33 2.79 9.20
C TRP A 116 -1.56 4.02 8.70
N ILE A 117 -2.24 5.10 8.31
CA ILE A 117 -1.58 6.35 7.88
C ILE A 117 -0.72 6.93 9.01
N ARG A 118 -1.20 6.89 10.26
CA ARG A 118 -0.41 7.31 11.43
C ARG A 118 0.83 6.44 11.66
N LEU A 119 0.70 5.12 11.47
CA LEU A 119 1.86 4.22 11.51
C LEU A 119 2.87 4.56 10.42
N LEU A 120 2.40 4.78 9.19
CA LEU A 120 3.25 5.13 8.06
C LEU A 120 3.96 6.47 8.25
N GLN A 121 3.31 7.44 8.92
CA GLN A 121 3.88 8.74 9.24
C GLN A 121 5.09 8.67 10.19
N ARG A 122 5.20 7.62 11.03
CA ARG A 122 6.37 7.46 11.93
C ARG A 122 7.69 7.37 11.15
N ASP A 123 7.65 6.68 10.02
CA ASP A 123 8.80 6.52 9.12
C ASP A 123 8.82 7.58 8.02
N ASN A 124 7.69 8.25 7.77
CA ASN A 124 7.52 9.26 6.72
C ASN A 124 6.95 10.58 7.29
N PRO A 125 7.77 11.45 7.90
CA PRO A 125 7.30 12.67 8.56
C PRO A 125 6.51 13.63 7.63
N ARG A 126 6.87 13.66 6.35
CA ARG A 126 6.23 14.46 5.29
C ARG A 126 4.73 14.17 5.13
N LEU A 127 4.29 12.96 5.48
CA LEU A 127 2.89 12.57 5.37
C LEU A 127 1.97 13.39 6.29
N GLY A 128 2.51 14.06 7.32
CA GLY A 128 1.76 14.98 8.17
C GLY A 128 1.37 16.30 7.51
N GLU A 129 2.05 16.70 6.44
CA GLU A 129 1.78 17.95 5.70
C GLU A 129 0.94 17.71 4.45
N VAL A 130 0.91 16.46 3.96
CA VAL A 130 0.24 16.08 2.72
C VAL A 130 -1.22 15.68 3.01
N PRO A 131 -2.20 16.22 2.28
CA PRO A 131 -3.59 15.81 2.46
C PRO A 131 -3.80 14.37 1.98
N VAL A 132 -4.38 13.52 2.83
CA VAL A 132 -4.73 12.13 2.50
C VAL A 132 -6.24 11.98 2.35
N LEU A 133 -6.68 11.48 1.19
CA LEU A 133 -8.08 11.28 0.82
C LEU A 133 -8.42 9.79 0.78
N PHE A 134 -9.47 9.38 1.47
CA PHE A 134 -9.97 7.99 1.42
C PHE A 134 -10.99 7.87 0.30
N THR A 135 -10.72 7.03 -0.70
CA THR A 135 -11.59 6.86 -1.85
C THR A 135 -12.48 5.62 -1.69
N LEU A 136 -13.73 5.71 -2.14
CA LEU A 136 -14.68 4.60 -2.17
C LEU A 136 -14.68 3.86 -3.52
N LYS A 137 -13.89 4.34 -4.48
CA LYS A 137 -13.81 3.83 -5.85
C LYS A 137 -12.36 3.88 -6.29
N SER A 138 -11.81 2.75 -6.73
CA SER A 138 -10.49 2.70 -7.36
C SER A 138 -10.63 2.81 -8.89
N PRO A 139 -9.73 3.51 -9.58
CA PRO A 139 -9.58 3.44 -11.04
C PRO A 139 -9.20 2.05 -11.56
N ILE A 140 -8.67 1.16 -10.71
CA ILE A 140 -8.21 -0.19 -11.08
C ILE A 140 -9.37 -1.19 -11.23
N GLY A 141 -10.59 -0.85 -10.79
CA GLY A 141 -11.78 -1.69 -11.02
C GLY A 141 -12.86 -1.54 -9.94
N THR A 142 -13.86 -2.42 -9.97
CA THR A 142 -14.92 -2.46 -8.95
C THR A 142 -14.31 -2.87 -7.61
N THR A 143 -14.26 -1.93 -6.70
CA THR A 143 -13.89 -2.15 -5.30
C THR A 143 -15.12 -2.62 -4.55
N GLU A 144 -14.94 -3.64 -3.69
CA GLU A 144 -16.00 -3.99 -2.76
C GLU A 144 -16.12 -2.84 -1.74
N PRO A 145 -17.34 -2.36 -1.46
CA PRO A 145 -17.52 -1.36 -0.42
C PRO A 145 -16.98 -1.91 0.91
N LEU A 146 -16.42 -1.03 1.74
CA LEU A 146 -15.89 -1.36 3.06
C LEU A 146 -17.00 -2.08 3.85
N LYS A 147 -16.90 -3.40 3.96
CA LYS A 147 -17.69 -4.19 4.89
C LYS A 147 -16.83 -4.34 6.12
N GLU A 148 -17.30 -3.81 7.25
CA GLU A 148 -16.79 -4.22 8.55
C GLU A 148 -16.88 -5.74 8.58
N ILE A 149 -15.72 -6.38 8.68
CA ILE A 149 -15.67 -7.81 8.91
C ILE A 149 -16.05 -7.95 10.38
N GLU A 150 -17.35 -8.06 10.66
CA GLU A 150 -17.83 -8.53 11.95
C GLU A 150 -17.13 -9.88 12.17
N ALA A 151 -16.28 -9.93 13.19
CA ALA A 151 -15.61 -11.15 13.58
C ALA A 151 -16.70 -12.14 14.01
N GLU A 152 -17.16 -12.99 13.09
CA GLU A 152 -17.96 -14.14 13.44
C GLU A 152 -17.06 -15.04 14.31
N GLU A 153 -17.26 -14.97 15.63
CA GLU A 153 -16.79 -15.97 16.59
C GLU A 153 -17.43 -17.33 16.24
N HIS A 154 -16.88 -18.03 15.26
CA HIS A 154 -17.15 -19.45 15.11
C HIS A 154 -16.05 -20.25 15.78
N VAL A 155 -16.07 -20.25 17.12
CA VAL A 155 -15.37 -21.26 17.91
C VAL A 155 -16.22 -22.52 17.83
N PRO A 156 -15.78 -23.62 17.20
CA PRO A 156 -16.55 -24.86 17.24
C PRO A 156 -16.57 -25.35 18.69
N ALA A 157 -17.77 -25.43 19.26
CA ALA A 157 -17.99 -25.99 20.58
C ALA A 157 -17.42 -27.42 20.62
N VAL A 158 -16.44 -27.62 21.49
CA VAL A 158 -15.94 -28.95 21.86
C VAL A 158 -17.12 -29.69 22.50
N VAL A 159 -17.70 -30.63 21.77
CA VAL A 159 -18.72 -31.55 22.27
C VAL A 159 -18.05 -32.48 23.29
N THR A 160 -18.17 -32.18 24.57
CA THR A 160 -17.92 -33.16 25.63
C THR A 160 -19.13 -34.07 25.74
N GLU A 161 -19.06 -35.24 25.12
CA GLU A 161 -19.99 -36.34 25.38
C GLU A 161 -19.75 -36.87 26.81
N THR A 162 -20.56 -36.44 27.77
CA THR A 162 -20.73 -37.19 29.03
C THR A 162 -21.79 -38.27 28.80
N THR A 163 -21.32 -39.48 28.55
CA THR A 163 -22.10 -40.72 28.66
C THR A 163 -22.58 -40.88 30.11
N THR A 164 -23.87 -40.67 30.37
CA THR A 164 -24.51 -41.19 31.59
C THR A 164 -25.05 -42.58 31.26
N ASP A 165 -24.30 -43.60 31.68
CA ASP A 165 -24.72 -45.00 31.66
C ASP A 165 -25.01 -45.45 33.10
N LYS A 166 -26.15 -46.14 33.27
CA LYS A 166 -26.62 -46.95 34.45
C LYS A 166 -27.11 -46.13 35.66
N GLN A 167 -28.20 -46.49 36.34
CA GLN A 167 -28.86 -47.79 36.51
C GLN A 167 -30.29 -47.58 37.02
#